data_AF-T1G4D9-F1
#
_entry.id   AF-T1G4D9-F1
#
_cell.length_a   1.000
_cell.length_b   1.000
_cell.length_c   1.000
_cell.angle_alpha   90.00
_cell.angle_beta   90.00
_cell.angle_gamma   90.00
#
_symmetry.space_group_name_H-M   'P 1'
#
loop_
_entity.id
_entity.type
_entity.pdbx_description
1 polymer ?
#
loop_
_entity_poly.entity_id
_entity_poly.type
_entity_poly.pdbx_seq_one_letter_code
_entity_poly.pdbx_strand_id
1 'polypeptide(L)'
;CFTFPNGDTYEGEFRQTDYHPFERCGYGTYKACDGMMYEGQWMEDKMHGLGTISFPNGSTYKGNFVNNQFNGYGRYSWPNGCYYDGIFIGNKMKGPGKFYDENGQCWQGTFSYKTALGLQFQL
;
A
#
# COMPACT_ATOMS: atom_id res chain seq x y z
N CYS A 1 4.35 12.32 -18.30
CA CYS A 1 4.74 12.75 -16.94
C CYS A 1 4.21 14.16 -16.69
N PHE A 2 3.41 14.35 -15.63
CA PHE A 2 2.89 15.61 -15.11
C PHE A 2 3.69 15.97 -13.85
N THR A 3 4.05 17.25 -13.69
CA THR A 3 4.75 17.74 -12.49
C THR A 3 3.86 18.75 -11.78
N PHE A 4 3.57 18.49 -10.51
CA PHE A 4 2.75 19.35 -9.67
C PHE A 4 3.57 20.55 -9.16
N PRO A 5 2.93 21.68 -8.78
CA PRO A 5 3.64 22.84 -8.24
C PRO A 5 4.48 22.57 -6.99
N ASN A 6 4.14 21.54 -6.22
CA ASN A 6 4.89 21.10 -5.03
C ASN A 6 6.09 20.19 -5.36
N GLY A 7 6.37 19.95 -6.64
CA GLY A 7 7.47 19.09 -7.11
C GLY A 7 7.12 17.61 -7.23
N ASP A 8 5.92 17.19 -6.86
CA ASP A 8 5.48 15.81 -7.09
C ASP A 8 5.39 15.53 -8.60
N THR A 9 5.51 14.26 -8.96
CA THR A 9 5.36 13.83 -10.35
C THR A 9 4.34 12.70 -10.47
N TYR A 10 3.64 12.68 -11.59
CA TYR A 10 2.74 11.60 -11.96
C TYR A 10 2.95 11.17 -13.41
N GLU A 11 3.00 9.87 -13.64
CA GLU A 11 3.06 9.28 -14.98
C GLU A 11 2.08 8.13 -15.06
N GLY A 12 1.05 8.29 -15.89
CA GLY A 12 0.00 7.30 -16.02
C GLY A 12 -1.21 7.86 -16.74
N GLU A 13 -2.29 7.11 -16.68
CA GLU A 13 -3.58 7.49 -17.25
C GLU A 13 -4.24 8.61 -16.42
N PHE A 14 -4.84 9.57 -17.10
CA PHE A 14 -5.64 10.62 -16.46
C PHE A 14 -6.77 11.04 -17.40
N ARG A 15 -7.83 11.58 -16.81
CA ARG A 15 -8.94 12.19 -17.54
C ARG A 15 -9.05 13.67 -17.22
N GLN A 16 -9.54 14.42 -18.18
CA GLN A 16 -9.88 15.82 -18.02
C GLN A 16 -11.40 15.95 -18.03
N THR A 17 -11.92 16.77 -17.12
CA THR A 17 -13.35 17.10 -17.03
C THR A 17 -13.50 18.61 -16.82
N ASP A 18 -14.71 19.13 -16.99
CA ASP A 18 -15.00 20.55 -16.75
C ASP A 18 -14.70 21.00 -15.31
N TYR A 19 -14.70 20.07 -14.36
CA TYR A 19 -14.43 20.32 -12.94
C TYR A 19 -13.02 19.97 -12.49
N HIS A 20 -12.39 18.98 -13.13
CA HIS A 20 -11.05 18.50 -12.82
C HIS A 20 -10.19 18.50 -14.09
N PRO A 21 -9.32 19.50 -14.28
CA PRO A 21 -8.45 19.58 -15.46
C PRO A 21 -7.40 18.47 -15.51
N PHE A 22 -7.22 17.74 -14.40
CA PHE A 22 -6.34 16.60 -14.29
C PHE A 22 -6.86 15.68 -13.17
N GLU A 23 -7.43 14.54 -13.53
CA GLU A 23 -7.88 13.53 -12.56
C GLU A 23 -7.24 12.17 -12.90
N ARG A 24 -6.46 11.61 -11.98
CA ARG A 24 -5.76 10.33 -12.18
C ARG A 24 -6.75 9.18 -12.22
N CYS A 25 -6.58 8.29 -13.20
CA CYS A 25 -7.38 7.09 -13.39
C CYS A 25 -6.52 5.96 -13.97
N GLY A 26 -7.07 4.76 -14.13
CA GLY A 26 -6.34 3.66 -14.79
C GLY A 26 -5.05 3.29 -14.05
N TYR A 27 -3.98 2.94 -14.75
CA TYR A 27 -2.68 2.65 -14.13
C TYR A 27 -1.76 3.87 -14.15
N GLY A 28 -1.00 4.07 -13.07
CA GLY A 28 -0.01 5.14 -13.02
C GLY A 28 0.91 5.11 -11.82
N THR A 29 2.01 5.83 -11.97
CA THR A 29 3.06 6.04 -10.98
C THR A 29 3.01 7.47 -10.46
N TYR A 30 2.92 7.64 -9.15
CA TYR A 30 3.07 8.91 -8.43
C TYR A 30 4.36 8.87 -7.62
N LYS A 31 5.14 9.95 -7.68
CA LYS A 31 6.33 10.14 -6.84
C LYS A 31 6.19 11.48 -6.14
N ALA A 32 6.09 11.42 -4.82
CA ALA A 32 6.10 12.59 -3.97
C ALA A 32 7.54 13.11 -3.81
N CYS A 33 7.67 14.42 -3.64
CA CYS A 33 8.98 15.05 -3.42
C CYS A 33 9.64 14.65 -2.09
N ASP A 34 8.86 14.15 -1.13
CA ASP A 34 9.32 13.62 0.16
C ASP A 34 9.89 12.18 0.06
N GLY A 35 9.83 11.56 -1.12
CA GLY A 35 10.36 10.21 -1.39
C GLY A 35 9.32 9.10 -1.33
N MET A 36 8.05 9.37 -1.00
CA MET A 36 6.97 8.39 -1.15
C MET A 36 6.70 8.12 -2.63
N MET A 37 6.51 6.85 -2.99
CA MET A 37 6.18 6.46 -4.36
C MET A 37 5.01 5.48 -4.35
N TYR A 38 4.05 5.67 -5.25
CA TYR A 38 2.99 4.71 -5.52
C TYR A 38 3.00 4.33 -6.99
N GLU A 39 2.85 3.04 -7.27
CA GLU A 39 2.66 2.50 -8.61
C GLU A 39 1.48 1.53 -8.57
N GLY A 40 0.43 1.81 -9.32
CA GLY A 40 -0.78 0.99 -9.28
C GLY A 40 -1.99 1.63 -9.95
N GLN A 41 -3.15 1.10 -9.59
CA GLN A 41 -4.42 1.55 -10.13
C GLN A 41 -4.94 2.83 -9.42
N TRP A 42 -5.56 3.70 -10.20
CA TRP A 42 -6.13 4.97 -9.78
C TRP A 42 -7.60 5.05 -10.17
N MET A 43 -8.40 5.64 -9.30
CA MET A 43 -9.82 5.91 -9.55
C MET A 43 -10.20 7.20 -8.84
N GLU A 44 -10.67 8.19 -9.59
CA GLU A 44 -11.10 9.49 -9.04
C GLU A 44 -10.04 10.12 -8.15
N ASP A 45 -8.81 10.20 -8.67
CA ASP A 45 -7.63 10.74 -7.97
C ASP A 45 -7.20 9.98 -6.70
N LYS A 46 -7.74 8.79 -6.46
CA LYS A 46 -7.40 7.95 -5.32
C LYS A 46 -6.70 6.67 -5.77
N MET A 47 -5.69 6.25 -5.01
CA MET A 47 -5.14 4.89 -5.11
C MET A 47 -6.27 3.89 -4.89
N HIS A 48 -6.43 2.96 -5.82
CA HIS A 48 -7.50 1.98 -5.84
C HIS A 48 -6.97 0.66 -6.41
N GLY A 49 -7.68 -0.45 -6.21
CA GLY A 49 -7.31 -1.74 -6.80
C GLY A 49 -5.92 -2.22 -6.39
N LEU A 50 -5.18 -2.88 -7.28
CA LEU A 50 -3.84 -3.39 -6.99
C LEU A 50 -2.79 -2.29 -7.17
N GLY A 51 -1.86 -2.20 -6.21
CA GLY A 51 -0.71 -1.31 -6.31
C GLY A 51 0.41 -1.66 -5.34
N THR A 52 1.50 -0.93 -5.48
CA THR A 52 2.65 -0.94 -4.58
C THR A 52 2.94 0.48 -4.13
N ILE A 53 3.06 0.70 -2.82
CA ILE A 53 3.53 1.95 -2.23
C ILE A 53 4.86 1.70 -1.53
N SER A 54 5.81 2.59 -1.72
CA SER A 54 7.08 2.65 -1.00
C SER A 54 7.14 3.94 -0.20
N PHE A 55 7.57 3.84 1.05
CA PHE A 55 7.66 4.97 1.97
C PHE A 55 9.11 5.44 2.13
N PRO A 56 9.35 6.72 2.50
CA PRO A 56 10.71 7.24 2.69
C PRO A 56 11.53 6.50 3.75
N ASN A 57 10.86 5.87 4.73
CA ASN A 57 11.52 5.06 5.75
C ASN A 57 11.98 3.68 5.24
N GLY A 58 11.74 3.35 3.96
CA GLY A 58 12.09 2.08 3.33
C GLY A 58 11.04 0.98 3.46
N SER A 59 9.93 1.21 4.17
CA SER A 59 8.84 0.22 4.21
C SER A 59 8.05 0.22 2.90
N THR A 60 7.44 -0.92 2.59
CA THR A 60 6.63 -1.08 1.38
C THR A 60 5.32 -1.76 1.68
N TYR A 61 4.27 -1.44 0.92
CA TYR A 61 3.05 -2.22 0.88
C TYR A 61 2.70 -2.58 -0.55
N LYS A 62 2.41 -3.85 -0.80
CA LYS A 62 1.93 -4.38 -2.08
C LYS A 62 0.62 -5.10 -1.87
N GLY A 63 -0.45 -4.62 -2.46
CA GLY A 63 -1.77 -5.21 -2.25
C GLY A 63 -2.90 -4.37 -2.77
N ASN A 64 -4.06 -4.58 -2.17
CA ASN A 64 -5.31 -3.93 -2.56
C ASN A 64 -5.49 -2.56 -1.87
N PHE A 65 -5.99 -1.60 -2.63
CA PHE A 65 -6.27 -0.25 -2.20
C PHE A 65 -7.74 0.09 -2.43
N VAL A 66 -8.33 0.82 -1.50
CA VAL A 66 -9.64 1.45 -1.67
C VAL A 66 -9.56 2.85 -1.09
N ASN A 67 -9.79 3.87 -1.92
CA ASN A 67 -9.82 5.28 -1.51
C ASN A 67 -8.57 5.70 -0.71
N ASN A 68 -7.38 5.46 -1.28
CA ASN A 68 -6.07 5.76 -0.66
C ASN A 68 -5.70 4.90 0.57
N GLN A 69 -6.47 3.86 0.88
CA GLN A 69 -6.21 3.01 2.05
C GLN A 69 -5.91 1.58 1.64
N PHE A 70 -4.99 0.93 2.35
CA PHE A 70 -4.79 -0.52 2.26
C PHE A 70 -6.06 -1.20 2.70
N ASN A 71 -6.63 -2.01 1.81
CA ASN A 71 -7.92 -2.65 2.04
C ASN A 71 -8.03 -3.94 1.24
N GLY A 72 -8.21 -5.07 1.91
CA GLY A 72 -8.15 -6.41 1.32
C GLY A 72 -6.81 -7.07 1.59
N TYR A 73 -6.44 -8.07 0.78
CA TYR A 73 -5.19 -8.80 0.97
C TYR A 73 -3.98 -7.98 0.50
N GLY A 74 -2.88 -8.05 1.23
CA GLY A 74 -1.60 -7.46 0.82
C GLY A 74 -0.42 -7.91 1.68
N ARG A 75 0.77 -7.49 1.26
CA ARG A 75 2.04 -7.63 1.98
C ARG A 75 2.52 -6.27 2.44
N TYR A 76 2.79 -6.11 3.74
CA TYR A 76 3.55 -4.97 4.27
C TYR A 76 4.94 -5.45 4.65
N SER A 77 5.99 -4.81 4.14
CA SER A 77 7.39 -5.17 4.41
C SER A 77 8.08 -4.02 5.13
N TRP A 78 8.82 -4.34 6.17
CA TRP A 78 9.63 -3.39 6.93
C TRP A 78 11.09 -3.40 6.43
N PRO A 79 11.85 -2.31 6.65
CA PRO A 79 13.24 -2.21 6.17
C PRO A 79 14.19 -3.27 6.74
N ASN A 80 13.87 -3.82 7.92
CA ASN A 80 14.65 -4.87 8.56
C ASN A 80 14.39 -6.27 7.97
N GLY A 81 13.59 -6.38 6.91
CA GLY A 81 13.29 -7.65 6.24
C GLY A 81 12.07 -8.38 6.81
N CYS A 82 11.53 -7.96 7.95
CA CYS A 82 10.25 -8.48 8.43
C CYS A 82 9.14 -8.16 7.43
N TYR A 83 8.12 -9.01 7.35
CA TYR A 83 6.92 -8.71 6.57
C TYR A 83 5.67 -9.39 7.11
N TYR A 84 4.52 -8.82 6.78
CA TYR A 84 3.20 -9.35 7.09
C TYR A 84 2.43 -9.59 5.80
N ASP A 85 1.93 -10.81 5.63
CA ASP A 85 0.99 -11.21 4.57
C ASP A 85 -0.38 -11.45 5.17
N GLY A 86 -1.37 -10.66 4.77
CA GLY A 86 -2.72 -10.88 5.28
C GLY A 86 -3.70 -9.80 4.90
N ILE A 87 -4.77 -9.73 5.70
CA ILE A 87 -5.88 -8.84 5.45
C ILE A 87 -5.62 -7.47 6.09
N PHE A 88 -5.89 -6.42 5.32
CA PHE A 88 -5.85 -5.03 5.74
C PHE A 88 -7.25 -4.42 5.66
N ILE A 89 -7.60 -3.59 6.65
CA ILE A 89 -8.83 -2.80 6.64
C ILE A 89 -8.49 -1.40 7.12
N GLY A 90 -8.50 -0.43 6.21
CA GLY A 90 -8.22 0.98 6.52
C GLY A 90 -6.80 1.16 7.08
N ASN A 91 -5.79 0.72 6.34
CA ASN A 91 -4.36 0.79 6.70
C ASN A 91 -3.94 -0.07 7.90
N LYS A 92 -4.83 -0.92 8.42
CA LYS A 92 -4.58 -1.74 9.61
C LYS A 92 -4.59 -3.21 9.29
N MET A 93 -3.58 -3.94 9.73
CA MET A 93 -3.57 -5.41 9.75
C MET A 93 -4.76 -5.90 10.59
N LYS A 94 -5.63 -6.69 9.98
CA LYS A 94 -6.86 -7.19 10.59
C LYS A 94 -7.25 -8.53 10.01
N GLY A 95 -7.53 -9.51 10.87
CA GLY A 95 -7.99 -10.83 10.43
C GLY A 95 -6.83 -11.80 10.19
N PRO A 96 -7.03 -12.86 9.40
CA PRO A 96 -6.02 -13.89 9.20
C PRO A 96 -4.79 -13.33 8.47
N GLY A 97 -3.61 -13.77 8.90
CA GLY A 97 -2.36 -13.46 8.22
C GLY A 97 -1.17 -14.27 8.74
N LYS A 98 -0.02 -14.01 8.13
CA LYS A 98 1.29 -14.56 8.49
C LYS A 98 2.27 -13.41 8.66
N PHE A 99 2.98 -13.40 9.78
CA PHE A 99 4.10 -12.51 10.01
C PHE A 99 5.39 -13.31 9.89
N TYR A 100 6.38 -12.73 9.24
CA TYR A 100 7.73 -13.27 9.11
C TYR A 100 8.72 -12.28 9.71
N ASP A 101 9.63 -12.75 10.56
CA ASP A 101 10.71 -11.91 11.10
C ASP A 101 11.93 -11.88 10.17
N GLU A 102 12.96 -11.17 10.62
CA GLU A 102 14.26 -11.06 9.96
C GLU A 102 14.99 -12.41 9.77
N ASN A 103 14.63 -13.44 10.54
CA ASN A 103 15.21 -14.79 10.45
C ASN A 103 14.35 -15.73 9.59
N GLY A 104 13.23 -15.25 9.04
CA GLY A 104 12.27 -16.04 8.26
C GLY A 104 11.35 -16.90 9.12
N GLN A 105 11.35 -16.72 10.45
CA GLN A 105 10.43 -17.41 11.34
C GLN A 105 9.00 -16.95 11.07
N CYS A 106 8.05 -17.88 10.98
CA CYS A 106 6.67 -17.60 10.60
C CYS A 106 5.72 -17.73 11.80
N TRP A 107 4.92 -16.70 12.03
CA TRP A 107 3.79 -16.73 12.96
C TRP A 107 2.49 -16.53 12.20
N GLN A 108 1.60 -17.50 12.29
CA GLN A 108 0.29 -17.47 11.66
C GLN A 108 -0.79 -17.27 12.73
N GLY A 109 -1.79 -16.45 12.43
CA GLY A 109 -2.91 -16.24 13.35
C GLY A 109 -3.87 -15.15 12.90
N THR A 110 -4.71 -14.71 13.83
CA THR A 110 -5.63 -13.59 13.63
C THR A 110 -5.04 -12.32 14.23
N PHE A 111 -4.78 -11.34 13.38
CA PHE A 111 -4.17 -10.06 13.76
C PHE A 111 -5.25 -9.02 14.02
N SER A 112 -5.02 -8.18 15.02
CA SER A 112 -5.71 -6.91 15.18
C SER A 112 -4.65 -5.82 15.39
N TYR A 113 -4.92 -4.61 14.92
CA TYR A 113 -4.02 -3.44 15.01
C TYR A 113 -3.34 -3.21 16.38
N LYS A 114 -3.88 -3.77 17.48
CA LYS A 114 -3.32 -3.64 18.83
C LYS A 114 -2.81 -4.94 19.45
N THR A 115 -3.17 -6.10 18.91
CA THR A 115 -2.83 -7.41 19.47
C THR A 115 -2.90 -8.50 18.41
N ALA A 116 -1.97 -9.45 18.45
CA ALA A 116 -2.08 -10.68 17.69
C ALA A 116 -2.65 -11.76 18.63
N LEU A 117 -3.90 -12.17 18.39
CA LEU A 117 -4.58 -13.18 19.20
C LEU A 117 -4.49 -14.54 18.51
N GLY A 118 -4.09 -15.57 19.26
CA GLY A 118 -4.01 -16.93 18.74
C GLY A 118 -2.89 -17.16 17.73
N LEU A 119 -1.73 -16.51 17.91
CA LEU A 119 -0.54 -16.81 17.12
C LEU A 119 -0.09 -18.25 17.36
N GLN A 120 0.12 -18.99 16.29
CA GLN A 120 0.75 -20.30 16.29
C GLN A 120 2.05 -20.23 15.49
N PHE A 121 3.08 -20.88 16.02
CA PHE A 121 4.34 -21.07 15.32
C PHE A 121 4.13 -22.06 14.17
N GLN A 122 4.67 -21.76 12.99
CA GLN A 122 4.70 -22.73 11.91
C GLN A 122 6.03 -23.50 12.01
N LEU A 123 5.98 -24.74 12.52
CA LEU A 123 7.12 -25.68 12.54
C LEU A 123 7.44 -26.22 11.15
#